data_AF-A0A7Y2AHE0-F1
#
_entry.id   AF-A0A7Y2AHE0-F1
#
_cell.length_a   1.000
_cell.length_b   1.000
_cell.length_c   1.000
_cell.angle_alpha   90.00
_cell.angle_beta   90.00
_cell.angle_gamma   90.00
#
_symmetry.space_group_name_H-M   'P 1'
#
loop_
_entity.id
_entity.type
_entity.pdbx_description
1 polymer ?
#
loop_
_entity_poly.entity_id
_entity_poly.type
_entity_poly.pdbx_seq_one_letter_code
_entity_poly.pdbx_strand_id
1 'polypeptide(L)' 'MKTEVDADPEVDQKNLEESYRDPKRFESNRLFPGTSIEALRPRTSDVVGFVASVATCFAIIALLVWLAGIGG' A
#
# COMPACT_ATOMS: atom_id res chain seq x y z
N MET A 1 0.19 -6.09 -7.42
CA MET A 1 -0.52 -6.67 -8.58
C MET A 1 -2.01 -6.61 -8.30
N LYS A 2 -2.87 -6.52 -9.34
CA LYS A 2 -4.33 -6.51 -9.15
C LYS A 2 -4.88 -7.91 -8.85
N THR A 3 -4.30 -8.93 -9.48
CA THR A 3 -4.46 -10.34 -9.12
C THR A 3 -3.25 -10.74 -8.28
N GLU A 4 -3.44 -10.83 -6.96
CA GLU A 4 -2.42 -11.40 -6.08
C GLU A 4 -2.29 -12.90 -6.35
N VAL A 5 -1.05 -13.40 -6.29
CA VAL A 5 -0.78 -14.83 -6.49
C VAL A 5 -1.27 -15.57 -5.26
N ASP A 6 -2.17 -16.53 -5.46
CA ASP A 6 -2.59 -17.42 -4.39
C ASP A 6 -1.56 -18.54 -4.20
N ALA A 7 -1.38 -19.00 -2.96
CA ALA A 7 -0.48 -20.12 -2.66
C ALA A 7 -1.05 -21.44 -3.17
N ASP A 8 -2.38 -21.55 -3.29
CA ASP A 8 -3.06 -22.67 -3.92
C ASP A 8 -3.17 -22.47 -5.44
N PRO A 9 -2.54 -23.33 -6.26
CA PRO A 9 -2.51 -23.19 -7.71
C PRO A 9 -3.88 -23.34 -8.40
N GLU A 10 -4.86 -24.01 -7.77
CA GLU A 10 -6.22 -24.09 -8.32
C GLU A 10 -6.98 -22.77 -8.11
N VAL A 11 -6.82 -22.17 -6.93
CA VAL A 11 -7.42 -20.87 -6.59
C VAL A 11 -6.79 -19.74 -7.41
N ASP A 12 -5.48 -19.78 -7.60
CA ASP A 12 -4.75 -18.81 -8.42
C ASP A 12 -5.24 -18.81 -9.87
N GLN A 13 -5.36 -19.98 -10.50
CA GLN A 13 -5.87 -20.12 -11.86
C GLN A 13 -7.30 -19.58 -12.00
N LYS A 14 -8.17 -19.88 -11.04
CA LYS A 14 -9.55 -19.37 -11.05
C LYS A 14 -9.60 -17.85 -10.92
N ASN A 15 -8.81 -17.27 -10.02
CA ASN A 15 -8.72 -15.82 -9.83
C ASN A 15 -8.19 -15.12 -11.10
N LEU A 16 -7.26 -15.77 -11.79
CA LEU A 16 -6.71 -15.32 -13.07
C LEU A 16 -7.80 -15.32 -14.15
N GLU A 17 -8.50 -16.44 -14.34
CA GLU A 17 -9.58 -16.59 -15.31
C GLU A 17 -10.72 -15.60 -15.08
N GLU A 18 -11.13 -15.40 -13.83
CA GLU A 18 -12.15 -14.40 -13.48
C GLU A 18 -11.70 -12.98 -13.82
N SER A 19 -10.42 -12.66 -13.65
CA SER A 19 -9.86 -11.34 -13.99
C SER A 19 -9.72 -11.11 -15.49
N TYR A 20 -9.54 -12.17 -16.28
CA TYR A 20 -9.66 -12.11 -17.74
C TYR A 20 -11.10 -11.93 -18.20
N ARG A 21 -12.06 -12.55 -17.52
CA ARG A 21 -13.50 -12.45 -17.85
C ARG A 21 -14.08 -11.07 -17.49
N ASP A 22 -13.68 -10.50 -16.37
CA ASP A 22 -14.07 -9.15 -15.94
C ASP A 22 -12.83 -8.29 -15.61
N PRO A 23 -12.24 -7.61 -16.61
CA PRO A 23 -11.10 -6.73 -16.40
C PRO A 23 -11.44 -5.50 -15.55
N LYS A 24 -12.73 -5.22 -15.31
CA LYS A 24 -13.20 -4.11 -14.47
C LYS A 24 -13.46 -4.50 -13.02
N ARG A 25 -13.27 -5.77 -12.65
CA ARG A 25 -13.46 -6.28 -11.29
C ARG A 25 -12.78 -5.43 -10.20
N PHE A 26 -11.64 -4.82 -10.52
CA PHE A 26 -10.86 -3.99 -9.59
C PHE A 26 -11.06 -2.47 -9.78
N GLU A 27 -11.99 -2.02 -10.61
CA GLU A 27 -12.28 -0.58 -10.78
C GLU A 27 -12.82 0.07 -9.52
N SER A 28 -13.55 -0.67 -8.69
CA SER A 28 -14.05 -0.22 -7.38
C SER A 28 -12.93 0.12 -6.40
N ASN A 29 -11.73 -0.46 -6.60
CA ASN A 29 -10.56 -0.21 -5.76
C ASN A 29 -9.73 1.00 -6.23
N ARG A 30 -10.17 1.73 -7.25
CA ARG A 30 -9.52 2.98 -7.67
C ARG A 30 -9.71 4.08 -6.62
N LEU A 31 -8.72 4.94 -6.50
CA LEU A 31 -8.76 6.10 -5.63
C LEU A 31 -9.75 7.17 -6.15
N PHE A 32 -9.89 7.28 -7.47
CA PHE A 32 -10.80 8.22 -8.15
C PHE A 32 -11.70 7.49 -9.16
N PRO A 33 -12.77 6.82 -8.70
CA PRO A 33 -13.69 6.10 -9.58
C PRO A 33 -14.34 7.07 -10.59
N GLY A 34 -14.43 6.67 -11.86
CA GLY A 34 -14.99 7.50 -12.95
C GLY A 34 -13.99 8.44 -13.64
N THR A 35 -12.72 8.48 -13.21
CA THR A 35 -11.65 9.23 -13.89
C THR A 35 -10.71 8.29 -14.64
N SER A 36 -9.91 8.83 -15.57
CA SER A 36 -8.85 8.10 -16.27
C SER A 36 -7.61 7.80 -15.40
N ILE A 37 -7.65 8.15 -14.11
CA ILE A 37 -6.56 7.94 -13.17
C ILE A 37 -6.59 6.49 -12.67
N GLU A 38 -5.53 5.73 -12.95
CA GLU A 38 -5.39 4.32 -12.57
C GLU A 38 -4.83 4.10 -11.14
N ALA A 39 -4.73 5.16 -10.34
CA ALA A 39 -4.27 5.06 -8.96
C ALA A 39 -5.22 4.18 -8.14
N LEU A 40 -4.70 3.11 -7.55
CA LEU A 40 -5.43 2.29 -6.58
C LEU A 40 -5.47 2.97 -5.22
N ARG A 41 -6.54 2.74 -4.48
CA ARG A 41 -6.66 3.17 -3.10
C ARG A 41 -5.57 2.48 -2.26
N PRO A 42 -4.80 3.22 -1.44
CA PRO A 42 -3.77 2.63 -0.61
C PRO A 42 -4.40 1.62 0.35
N ARG A 43 -3.73 0.48 0.54
CA ARG A 43 -4.17 -0.54 1.50
C ARG A 43 -3.84 -0.09 2.92
N THR A 44 -4.48 -0.72 3.90
CA THR A 44 -4.19 -0.48 5.31
C THR A 44 -2.71 -0.73 5.63
N SER A 45 -2.09 -1.75 5.02
CA SER A 45 -0.66 -2.03 5.13
C SER A 45 0.21 -0.87 4.66
N ASP A 46 -0.17 -0.23 3.55
CA ASP A 46 0.60 0.85 2.93
C ASP A 46 0.54 2.11 3.82
N VAL A 47 -0.63 2.39 4.40
CA VAL A 47 -0.83 3.49 5.34
C VAL A 47 -0.02 3.28 6.63
N VAL A 48 -0.08 2.07 7.20
CA VAL A 48 0.66 1.73 8.43
C VAL A 48 2.17 1.82 8.19
N GLY A 49 2.66 1.26 7.07
CA GLY A 49 4.08 1.33 6.72
C GLY A 49 4.56 2.77 6.52
N PHE A 50 3.76 3.61 5.86
CA PHE A 50 4.08 5.03 5.70
C PHE A 50 4.16 5.76 7.04
N VAL A 51 3.15 5.62 7.90
CA VAL A 51 3.11 6.28 9.21
C VAL A 51 4.27 5.82 10.09
N ALA A 52 4.56 4.52 10.11
CA ALA A 52 5.69 3.97 10.88
C ALA A 52 7.04 4.53 10.40
N SER A 53 7.22 4.67 9.08
CA SER A 53 8.44 5.23 8.49
C SER A 53 8.61 6.70 8.88
N VAL A 54 7.54 7.50 8.75
CA VAL A 54 7.53 8.92 9.14
C VAL A 54 7.84 9.07 10.63
N ALA A 55 7.17 8.30 11.49
CA ALA A 55 7.38 8.33 12.94
C ALA A 55 8.84 7.99 13.31
N THR A 56 9.43 7.01 12.62
CA THR A 56 10.84 6.62 12.85
C THR A 56 11.80 7.74 12.50
N CYS A 57 11.61 8.42 11.36
CA CYS A 57 12.42 9.58 10.98
C CYS A 57 12.33 10.69 12.04
N PHE A 58 11.12 11.04 12.49
CA PHE A 58 10.94 12.04 13.53
C PHE A 58 11.57 11.63 14.86
N ALA A 59 11.48 10.35 15.23
CA ALA A 59 12.12 9.85 16.45
C ALA A 59 13.64 10.03 16.41
N ILE A 60 14.29 9.70 15.28
CA ILE A 60 15.73 9.88 15.11
C ILE A 60 16.10 11.38 15.19
N ILE A 61 15.37 12.23 14.48
CA ILE A 61 15.63 13.69 14.50
C ILE A 61 15.46 14.24 15.91
N ALA A 62 14.39 13.87 16.62
CA ALA A 62 14.14 14.31 17.99
C ALA A 62 15.26 13.86 18.95
N LEU A 63 15.73 12.61 18.82
CA LEU A 63 16.85 12.10 19.61
C LEU A 63 18.15 12.88 19.34
N LEU A 64 18.45 13.21 18.08
CA LEU A 64 19.64 13.98 17.73
C LEU A 64 19.56 15.41 18.26
N VAL A 65 18.41 16.06 18.17
CA VAL A 65 18.19 17.40 18.72
C VAL A 65 18.31 17.38 20.25
N TRP A 66 17.73 16.36 20.91
CA TRP A 66 17.85 16.19 22.35
C TRP A 66 19.32 16.00 22.76
N LEU A 67 20.05 15.12 22.08
CA LEU A 67 21.47 14.88 22.34
C LEU A 67 22.31 16.15 22.17
N ALA A 68 22.06 16.93 21.11
CA ALA A 68 22.74 18.20 20.87
C ALA A 68 22.48 19.23 21.98
N GLY A 69 21.31 19.19 22.61
CA GLY A 69 20.95 20.08 23.72
C GLY A 69 21.60 19.74 25.06
N ILE A 70 22.14 18.53 25.24
CA ILE A 70 22.75 18.12 26.53
C ILE A 70 24.15 18.72 26.73
N GLY A 71 24.83 19.11 25.64
CA GLY A 71 26.17 19.72 25.68
C GLY A 71 26.21 21.24 25.63
N GLY A 72 25.05 21.91 25.68
CA GLY A 72 24.89 23.36 25.66
C GLY A 72 24.75 23.99 27.03
#